data_AF-A0A950N9S8-F1
#
_entry.id   AF-A0A950N9S8-F1
#
_cell.length_a   1.000
_cell.length_b   1.000
_cell.length_c   1.000
_cell.angle_alpha   90.00
_cell.angle_beta   90.00
_cell.angle_gamma   90.00
#
_symmetry.space_group_name_H-M   'P 1'
#
loop_
_entity.id
_entity.type
_entity.pdbx_description
1 polymer ?
#
loop_
_entity_poly.entity_id
_entity_poly.type
_entity_poly.pdbx_seq_one_letter_code
_entity_poly.pdbx_strand_id
1 'polypeptide(L)'
;EGLTKPCFGAAAKGANAHYLFVTRDVKAAAAQVKDKRSEDWRSLDVCLLHTLILEKLLGIGPEQLAAEKNVHFYRSADETIDHVRATGPYQVAFLVNPVRMEQIYKVVKNGEKFPQKSTDFYPKLLTGLLLCKLNVS
;
A
#
# COMPACT_ATOMS: atom_id res chain seq x y z
N GLU A 1 -0.59 -18.02 1.91
CA GLU A 1 -1.95 -17.45 1.83
C GLU A 1 -2.04 -16.07 1.17
N GLY A 2 -1.06 -15.16 1.36
CA GLY A 2 -1.05 -13.85 0.71
C GLY A 2 -0.96 -13.84 -0.83
N LEU A 3 -0.83 -15.02 -1.45
CA LEU A 3 -0.83 -15.21 -2.91
C LEU A 3 -2.25 -15.39 -3.49
N THR A 4 -3.31 -15.43 -2.70
CA THR A 4 -4.69 -15.57 -3.22
C THR A 4 -5.68 -14.59 -2.64
N LYS A 5 -5.41 -14.04 -1.44
CA LYS A 5 -6.27 -13.08 -0.77
C LYS A 5 -5.46 -11.88 -0.26
N PRO A 6 -6.04 -10.66 -0.24
CA PRO A 6 -5.46 -9.51 0.40
C PRO A 6 -5.11 -9.80 1.86
N CYS A 7 -3.86 -9.56 2.23
CA CYS A 7 -3.39 -9.69 3.59
C CYS A 7 -2.36 -8.63 3.96
N PHE A 8 -2.31 -8.30 5.25
CA PHE A 8 -1.41 -7.29 5.81
C PHE A 8 -0.64 -7.88 6.97
N GLY A 9 0.69 -7.75 6.95
CA GLY A 9 1.50 -7.96 8.14
C GLY A 9 1.44 -6.73 9.04
N ALA A 10 1.51 -6.91 10.36
CA ALA A 10 1.71 -5.81 11.28
C ALA A 10 2.71 -6.16 12.38
N ALA A 11 3.50 -5.17 12.79
CA ALA A 11 4.38 -5.23 13.94
C ALA A 11 4.13 -3.99 14.81
N ALA A 12 3.98 -4.18 16.12
CA ALA A 12 3.71 -3.10 17.06
C ALA A 12 4.87 -2.95 18.05
N LYS A 13 5.11 -1.71 18.49
CA LYS A 13 6.15 -1.40 19.47
C LYS A 13 5.87 -2.13 20.79
N GLY A 14 6.88 -2.82 21.31
CA GLY A 14 6.78 -3.61 22.55
C GLY A 14 6.11 -4.98 22.39
N ALA A 15 5.58 -5.32 21.21
CA ALA A 15 5.11 -6.67 20.91
C ALA A 15 6.26 -7.53 20.36
N ASN A 16 6.55 -8.65 21.01
CA ASN A 16 7.49 -9.67 20.50
C ASN A 16 6.84 -10.60 19.45
N ALA A 17 5.70 -10.20 18.88
CA ALA A 17 4.94 -10.98 17.91
C ALA A 17 4.62 -10.14 16.67
N HIS A 18 4.58 -10.82 15.53
CA HIS A 18 4.07 -10.30 14.28
C HIS A 18 2.63 -10.77 14.08
N TYR A 19 1.79 -9.88 13.56
CA TYR A 19 0.39 -10.17 13.29
C TYR A 19 0.16 -10.27 11.78
N LEU A 20 -0.68 -11.20 11.35
CA LEU A 20 -1.12 -11.31 9.96
C LEU A 20 -2.64 -11.13 9.90
N PHE A 21 -3.07 -10.08 9.20
CA PHE A 21 -4.46 -9.82 8.91
C PHE A 21 -4.79 -10.40 7.54
N VAL A 22 -5.64 -11.42 7.49
CA VAL A 22 -6.12 -12.01 6.22
C VAL A 22 -7.57 -11.61 6.00
N THR A 23 -7.85 -11.06 4.83
CA THR A 23 -9.22 -10.67 4.47
C THR A 23 -10.07 -11.92 4.26
N ARG A 24 -11.13 -12.08 5.07
CA ARG A 24 -12.05 -13.23 4.96
C ARG A 24 -12.89 -13.18 3.69
N ASP A 25 -13.47 -12.01 3.43
CA ASP A 25 -14.30 -11.73 2.26
C ASP A 25 -13.83 -10.43 1.59
N VAL A 26 -13.24 -10.59 0.39
CA VAL A 26 -12.65 -9.50 -0.38
C VAL A 26 -13.73 -8.57 -0.93
N LYS A 27 -14.90 -9.09 -1.31
CA LYS A 27 -15.98 -8.28 -1.86
C LYS A 27 -16.58 -7.41 -0.77
N ALA A 28 -16.84 -7.99 0.39
CA ALA A 28 -17.33 -7.25 1.54
C ALA A 28 -16.33 -6.18 1.97
N ALA A 29 -15.03 -6.48 1.95
CA ALA A 29 -13.98 -5.52 2.25
C ALA A 29 -13.92 -4.37 1.22
N ALA A 30 -13.95 -4.68 -0.08
CA ALA A 30 -13.94 -3.69 -1.16
C ALA A 30 -15.20 -2.80 -1.16
N ALA A 31 -16.34 -3.33 -0.73
CA ALA A 31 -17.58 -2.55 -0.57
C ALA A 31 -17.47 -1.48 0.53
N GLN A 32 -16.55 -1.62 1.48
CA GLN A 32 -16.32 -0.62 2.52
C GLN A 32 -15.48 0.58 2.04
N VAL A 33 -14.78 0.44 0.91
CA VAL A 33 -13.99 1.51 0.30
C VAL A 33 -14.94 2.44 -0.45
N LYS A 34 -15.16 3.64 0.09
CA LYS A 34 -16.05 4.66 -0.48
C LYS A 34 -15.36 5.43 -1.61
N ASP A 35 -15.02 4.71 -2.68
CA ASP A 35 -14.45 5.27 -3.90
C ASP A 35 -15.34 4.92 -5.11
N LYS A 36 -15.36 5.79 -6.13
CA LYS A 36 -16.17 5.60 -7.34
C LYS A 36 -15.55 4.60 -8.32
N ARG A 37 -14.28 4.23 -8.12
CA ARG A 37 -13.55 3.27 -8.94
C ARG A 37 -14.07 1.84 -8.78
N SER A 38 -13.64 1.00 -9.71
CA SER A 38 -13.99 -0.40 -9.86
C SER A 38 -13.74 -1.21 -8.58
N GLU A 39 -14.43 -2.35 -8.48
CA GLU A 39 -14.18 -3.32 -7.41
C GLU A 39 -12.73 -3.81 -7.44
N ASP A 40 -12.15 -3.99 -8.63
CA ASP A 40 -10.74 -4.38 -8.79
C ASP A 40 -9.81 -3.37 -8.11
N TRP A 41 -10.04 -2.06 -8.31
CA TRP A 41 -9.26 -1.01 -7.64
C TRP A 41 -9.50 -0.99 -6.13
N ARG A 42 -10.76 -1.11 -5.70
CA ARG A 42 -11.12 -1.09 -4.27
C ARG A 42 -10.63 -2.33 -3.50
N SER A 43 -10.40 -3.43 -4.21
CA SER A 43 -9.90 -4.70 -3.65
C SER A 43 -8.38 -4.75 -3.48
N LEU A 44 -7.64 -3.75 -3.98
CA LEU A 44 -6.19 -3.68 -3.81
C LEU A 44 -5.83 -3.62 -2.32
N ASP A 45 -4.81 -4.37 -1.93
CA ASP A 45 -4.28 -4.45 -0.57
C ASP A 45 -4.06 -3.04 0.04
N VAL A 46 -3.40 -2.15 -0.69
CA VAL A 46 -3.15 -0.76 -0.23
C VAL A 46 -4.46 0.01 0.02
N CYS A 47 -5.47 -0.14 -0.84
CA CYS A 47 -6.76 0.53 -0.67
C CYS A 47 -7.48 0.02 0.57
N LEU A 48 -7.49 -1.30 0.74
CA LEU A 48 -8.10 -1.96 1.88
C LEU A 48 -7.40 -1.58 3.19
N LEU A 49 -6.07 -1.53 3.22
CA LEU A 49 -5.30 -1.07 4.39
C LEU A 49 -5.67 0.37 4.77
N HIS A 50 -5.68 1.28 3.79
CA HIS A 50 -5.97 2.69 4.03
C HIS A 50 -7.39 2.89 4.59
N THR A 51 -8.40 2.26 4.00
CA THR A 51 -9.77 2.43 4.49
C THR A 51 -10.05 1.64 5.76
N LEU A 52 -9.73 0.35 5.80
CA LEU A 52 -10.17 -0.51 6.90
C LEU A 52 -9.36 -0.30 8.17
N ILE A 53 -8.06 -0.02 8.06
CA ILE A 53 -7.18 0.13 9.21
C ILE A 53 -6.93 1.60 9.51
N LEU A 54 -6.36 2.35 8.55
CA LEU A 54 -5.94 3.71 8.83
C LEU A 54 -7.14 4.62 9.11
N GLU A 55 -8.13 4.64 8.22
CA GLU A 55 -9.30 5.51 8.36
C GLU A 55 -10.25 5.01 9.46
N LYS A 56 -10.71 3.76 9.38
CA LYS A 56 -11.76 3.27 10.29
C LYS A 56 -11.29 2.92 11.70
N LEU A 57 -10.09 2.34 11.86
CA LEU A 57 -9.60 1.94 13.18
C LEU A 57 -8.74 3.00 13.84
N LEU A 58 -7.90 3.70 13.06
CA LEU A 58 -6.95 4.69 13.60
C LEU A 58 -7.40 6.14 13.41
N GLY A 59 -8.48 6.40 12.66
CA GLY A 59 -8.97 7.75 12.39
C GLY A 59 -8.06 8.59 11.48
N ILE A 60 -7.12 7.96 10.78
CA ILE A 60 -6.18 8.61 9.86
C ILE A 60 -6.83 8.63 8.47
N GLY A 61 -7.47 9.76 8.15
CA GLY A 61 -8.17 9.96 6.89
C GLY A 61 -7.25 10.32 5.70
N PRO A 62 -7.85 10.52 4.51
CA PRO A 62 -7.10 10.83 3.28
C PRO A 62 -6.26 12.11 3.37
N GLU A 63 -6.73 13.12 4.07
CA GLU A 63 -6.01 14.40 4.22
C GLU A 63 -4.75 14.24 5.08
N GLN A 64 -4.84 13.51 6.19
CA GLN A 64 -3.72 13.22 7.08
C GLN A 64 -2.69 12.30 6.40
N LEU A 65 -3.17 11.36 5.60
CA LEU A 65 -2.33 10.48 4.79
C LEU A 65 -1.58 11.26 3.70
N ALA A 66 -2.27 12.17 3.00
CA ALA A 66 -1.69 13.03 1.98
C ALA A 66 -0.67 14.03 2.55
N ALA A 67 -0.84 14.44 3.80
CA ALA A 67 0.10 15.30 4.50
C ALA A 67 1.38 14.57 4.98
N GLU A 68 1.46 13.24 4.86
CA GLU A 68 2.55 12.38 5.33
C GLU A 68 2.99 12.67 6.78
N LYS A 69 2.08 13.17 7.63
CA LYS A 69 2.37 13.55 9.03
C LYS A 69 2.37 12.37 9.99
N ASN A 70 1.55 11.36 9.69
CA ASN A 70 1.31 10.22 10.59
C ASN A 70 1.71 8.88 9.99
N VAL A 71 1.97 8.85 8.68
CA VAL A 71 2.26 7.61 7.95
C VAL A 71 3.46 7.86 7.05
N HIS A 72 4.48 7.04 7.22
CA HIS A 72 5.69 7.05 6.40
C HIS A 72 5.80 5.73 5.64
N PHE A 73 6.26 5.79 4.40
CA PHE A 73 6.37 4.64 3.52
C PHE A 73 7.83 4.26 3.33
N TYR A 74 8.14 2.99 3.61
CA TYR A 74 9.46 2.40 3.45
C TYR A 74 9.40 1.25 2.45
N ARG A 75 10.53 0.98 1.78
CA ARG A 75 10.62 -0.11 0.79
C ARG A 75 11.00 -1.44 1.43
N SER A 76 11.84 -1.40 2.46
CA SER A 76 12.34 -2.58 3.14
C SER A 76 11.45 -2.95 4.32
N ALA A 77 10.98 -4.20 4.35
CA ALA A 77 10.19 -4.71 5.46
C ALA A 77 10.99 -4.71 6.77
N ASP A 78 12.27 -5.09 6.70
CA ASP A 78 13.17 -5.14 7.86
C ASP A 78 13.39 -3.74 8.43
N GLU A 79 13.70 -2.77 7.57
CA GLU A 79 13.87 -1.35 7.95
C GLU A 79 12.59 -0.80 8.62
N THR A 80 11.42 -1.16 8.08
CA THR A 80 10.12 -0.73 8.62
C THR A 80 9.90 -1.29 10.03
N ILE A 81 10.23 -2.57 10.25
CA ILE A 81 10.10 -3.23 11.56
C ILE A 81 11.11 -2.64 12.54
N ASP A 82 12.34 -2.41 12.11
CA ASP A 82 13.41 -1.86 12.95
C ASP A 82 13.07 -0.43 13.41
N HIS A 83 12.45 0.39 12.56
CA HIS A 83 11.96 1.71 12.95
C HIS A 83 10.93 1.69 14.08
N VAL A 84 10.07 0.67 14.15
CA VAL A 84 9.07 0.50 15.21
C VAL A 84 9.70 -0.07 16.49
N ARG A 85 10.71 -0.92 16.34
CA ARG A 85 11.45 -1.51 17.49
C ARG A 85 12.40 -0.51 18.13
N ALA A 86 12.97 0.40 17.35
CA ALA A 86 13.84 1.44 17.85
C ALA A 86 13.11 2.41 18.79
N THR A 87 13.88 3.12 19.62
CA THR A 87 13.41 4.28 20.38
C THR A 87 13.11 5.43 19.41
N GLY A 88 11.96 5.35 18.75
CA GLY A 88 11.47 6.35 17.81
C GLY A 88 9.97 6.62 17.96
N PRO A 89 9.42 7.52 17.12
CA PRO A 89 8.03 7.96 17.17
C PRO A 89 7.04 6.93 16.62
N TYR A 90 7.51 5.91 15.90
CA TYR A 90 6.67 4.89 15.27
C TYR A 90 6.09 3.92 16.30
N GLN A 91 4.77 3.71 16.26
CA GLN A 91 4.09 2.75 17.14
C GLN A 91 3.76 1.43 16.44
N VAL A 92 3.51 1.46 15.13
CA VAL A 92 3.08 0.30 14.35
C VAL A 92 3.64 0.37 12.93
N ALA A 93 4.02 -0.79 12.41
CA ALA A 93 4.42 -1.02 11.03
C ALA A 93 3.37 -1.90 10.36
N PHE A 94 3.01 -1.57 9.13
CA PHE A 94 2.15 -2.40 8.27
C PHE A 94 2.92 -2.82 7.03
N LEU A 95 2.85 -4.11 6.70
CA LEU A 95 3.45 -4.70 5.50
C LEU A 95 2.33 -5.13 4.56
N VAL A 96 2.39 -4.68 3.31
CA VAL A 96 1.41 -4.99 2.26
C VAL A 96 2.03 -5.92 1.23
N ASN A 97 1.21 -6.76 0.59
CA ASN A 97 1.71 -7.53 -0.55
C ASN A 97 2.06 -6.59 -1.72
N PRO A 98 3.06 -6.95 -2.54
CA PRO A 98 3.30 -6.27 -3.80
C PRO A 98 2.11 -6.44 -4.74
N VAL A 99 1.79 -5.39 -5.49
CA VAL A 99 0.74 -5.43 -6.52
C VAL A 99 1.17 -6.38 -7.64
N ARG A 100 0.27 -7.30 -8.02
CA ARG A 100 0.55 -8.28 -9.08
C ARG A 100 0.19 -7.77 -10.46
N MET A 101 0.84 -8.32 -11.48
CA MET A 101 0.60 -7.95 -12.88
C MET A 101 -0.86 -8.13 -13.31
N GLU A 102 -1.56 -9.18 -12.85
CA GLU A 102 -2.98 -9.35 -13.21
C GLU A 102 -3.86 -8.25 -12.60
N GLN A 103 -3.56 -7.81 -11.38
CA GLN A 103 -4.27 -6.71 -10.72
C GLN A 103 -4.00 -5.39 -11.44
N ILE A 104 -2.76 -5.17 -11.87
CA ILE A 104 -2.37 -4.01 -12.68
C ILE A 104 -3.16 -3.97 -13.98
N TYR A 105 -3.19 -5.09 -14.69
CA TYR A 105 -3.91 -5.19 -15.95
C TYR A 105 -5.40 -4.88 -15.79
N LYS A 106 -6.06 -5.41 -14.75
CA LYS A 106 -7.49 -5.18 -14.50
C LYS A 106 -7.80 -3.70 -14.23
N VAL A 107 -7.03 -3.06 -13.36
CA VAL A 107 -7.20 -1.63 -13.03
C VAL A 107 -6.94 -0.76 -14.26
N VAL A 108 -5.86 -1.01 -15.00
CA VAL A 108 -5.53 -0.23 -16.20
C VAL A 108 -6.54 -0.45 -17.32
N LYS A 109 -7.06 -1.67 -17.50
CA LYS A 109 -8.12 -1.97 -18.46
C LYS A 109 -9.40 -1.15 -18.20
N ASN A 110 -9.66 -0.80 -16.95
CA ASN A 110 -10.78 0.08 -16.58
C ASN A 110 -10.47 1.58 -16.76
N GLY A 111 -9.28 1.93 -17.27
CA GLY A 111 -8.84 3.33 -17.43
C GLY A 111 -8.47 4.01 -16.11
N GLU A 112 -8.26 3.24 -15.05
CA GLU A 112 -8.07 3.76 -13.70
C GLU A 112 -6.60 3.92 -13.35
N LYS A 113 -6.30 4.95 -12.54
CA LYS A 113 -4.96 5.17 -12.00
C LYS A 113 -4.76 4.41 -10.69
N PHE A 114 -3.57 3.85 -10.51
CA PHE A 114 -3.19 3.21 -9.26
C PHE A 114 -3.17 4.20 -8.09
N PRO A 115 -3.44 3.74 -6.85
CA PRO A 115 -3.30 4.55 -5.65
C PRO A 115 -1.87 5.11 -5.53
N GLN A 116 -1.71 6.26 -4.88
CA GLN A 116 -0.37 6.77 -4.61
C GLN A 116 0.44 5.77 -3.76
N LYS A 117 1.74 5.67 -4.06
CA LYS A 117 2.72 4.79 -3.38
C LYS A 117 2.36 3.29 -3.38
N SER A 118 1.53 2.85 -4.32
CA SER A 118 1.14 1.44 -4.50
C SER A 118 2.01 0.69 -5.51
N THR A 119 2.87 1.38 -6.26
CA THR A 119 3.73 0.77 -7.28
C THR A 119 5.14 1.36 -7.20
N ASP A 120 6.09 0.58 -6.70
CA ASP A 120 7.52 0.86 -6.83
C ASP A 120 8.12 -0.12 -7.85
N PHE A 121 8.03 0.23 -9.14
CA PHE A 121 8.62 -0.57 -10.20
C PHE A 121 10.13 -0.37 -10.19
N TYR A 122 10.86 -1.43 -9.86
CA TYR A 122 12.32 -1.45 -9.88
C TYR A 122 12.85 -2.65 -10.69
N PRO A 123 13.89 -2.45 -11.53
CA PRO A 123 14.49 -1.17 -11.88
C PRO A 123 13.54 -0.32 -12.73
N LYS A 124 13.54 1.01 -12.52
CA LYS A 124 12.88 1.93 -13.45
C LYS A 124 13.54 1.72 -14.82
N LEU A 125 12.73 1.43 -15.84
CA LEU A 125 13.24 1.25 -17.19
C LEU A 125 14.02 2.51 -17.59
N LEU A 126 15.31 2.35 -17.89
CA LEU A 126 16.19 3.40 -18.41
C LEU A 126 15.75 3.86 -19.82
N THR A 127 14.70 3.27 -20.40
CA THR A 127 14.17 3.63 -21.72
C THR A 127 13.78 5.10 -21.83
N GLY A 128 13.48 5.79 -20.72
CA GLY A 128 13.28 7.24 -20.69
C GLY A 128 14.49 8.03 -21.21
N LEU A 129 15.72 7.56 -20.99
CA LEU A 129 16.95 8.16 -21.52
C LEU A 129 17.15 7.94 -23.03
N LEU A 130 16.54 6.89 -23.60
CA LEU A 130 16.60 6.61 -25.03
C LEU A 130 15.53 7.36 -25.83
N LEU A 131 14.38 7.66 -25.21
CA LEU A 131 13.22 8.30 -25.87
C LEU A 131 13.18 9.82 -25.68
N CYS A 132 13.82 10.36 -24.64
CA CYS A 132 13.92 11.80 -24.44
C CYS A 132 15.31 12.31 -24.85
N LYS A 133 15.37 12.99 -26.00
CA LYS A 133 16.57 13.72 -26.42
C LYS A 133 16.81 14.87 -25.43
N LEU A 134 17.88 14.79 -24.66
CA LEU A 134 18.31 15.91 -23.82
C LEU A 134 18.85 17.00 -24.73
N ASN A 135 18.05 18.04 -24.98
CA ASN A 135 18.56 19.27 -25.58
C ASN A 135 19.34 20.02 -24.50
N VAL A 136 20.64 19.74 -24.43
CA VAL A 136 21.59 20.57 -23.71
C VAL A 136 22.09 21.59 -24.73
N SER A 137 21.40 22.72 -24.80
CA SER A 137 21.84 23.95 -25.48
C SER A 137 22.59 24.85 -24.49
#